data_AF-A0AA38FV69-F1
#
_entry.id   AF-A0AA38FV69-F1
#
_cell.length_a   1.000
_cell.length_b   1.000
_cell.length_c   1.000
_cell.angle_alpha   90.00
_cell.angle_beta   90.00
_cell.angle_gamma   90.00
#
_symmetry.space_group_name_H-M   'P 1'
#
loop_
_entity.id
_entity.type
_entity.pdbx_description
1 polymer ?
#
loop_
_entity_poly.entity_id
_entity_poly.type
_entity_poly.pdbx_seq_one_letter_code
_entity_poly.pdbx_strand_id
1 'polypeptide(L)' 'IKREWTTPYNPQQNGVAERKNRSITEASSAMLHDQDIPRYLWAEACSTTVYIQNRVPHK' A
#
# COMPACT_ATOMS: atom_id res chain seq x y z
N ILE A 1 -14.94 9.02 -17.57
CA ILE A 1 -13.75 8.31 -17.03
C ILE A 1 -13.15 7.49 -18.18
N LYS A 2 -11.90 7.76 -18.58
CA LYS A 2 -11.20 6.99 -19.63
C LYS A 2 -10.36 5.91 -18.94
N ARG A 3 -10.51 4.64 -19.35
CA ARG A 3 -9.74 3.53 -18.79
C ARG A 3 -8.51 3.26 -19.65
N GLU A 4 -7.35 3.26 -19.03
CA GLU A 4 -6.07 2.92 -19.67
C GLU A 4 -5.59 1.59 -19.08
N TRP A 5 -5.02 0.74 -19.93
CA TRP A 5 -4.57 -0.59 -19.57
C TRP A 5 -3.05 -0.65 -19.64
N THR A 6 -2.44 -1.35 -18.69
CA THR A 6 -1.04 -1.72 -18.78
C THR A 6 -0.83 -2.72 -19.89
N THR A 7 0.20 -2.51 -20.69
CA THR A 7 0.57 -3.43 -21.79
C THR A 7 1.00 -4.77 -21.21
N PRO A 8 0.55 -5.91 -21.78
CA PRO A 8 1.03 -7.23 -21.35
C PRO A 8 2.56 -7.28 -21.36
N TYR A 9 3.14 -7.92 -20.34
CA TYR A 9 4.60 -8.09 -20.19
C TYR A 9 5.42 -6.80 -20.01
N ASN A 10 4.79 -5.64 -19.75
CA ASN A 10 5.48 -4.38 -19.45
C ASN A 10 5.23 -3.91 -18.00
N PRO A 11 5.79 -4.58 -16.99
CA PRO A 11 5.60 -4.22 -15.57
C PRO A 11 6.10 -2.80 -15.23
N GLN A 12 7.05 -2.25 -16.01
CA GLN A 12 7.52 -0.88 -15.85
C GLN A 12 6.40 0.17 -15.96
N GLN A 13 5.35 -0.09 -16.76
CA GLN A 13 4.20 0.83 -16.89
C GLN A 13 3.38 0.92 -15.60
N ASN A 14 3.42 -0.10 -14.75
CA ASN A 14 2.67 -0.16 -13.49
C ASN A 14 3.53 0.12 -12.26
N GLY A 15 4.82 0.43 -12.45
CA GLY A 15 5.80 0.43 -11.37
C GLY A 15 5.48 1.40 -10.22
N VAL A 16 4.80 2.53 -10.51
CA VAL A 16 4.38 3.49 -9.47
C VAL A 16 3.33 2.88 -8.54
N ALA A 17 2.29 2.28 -9.12
CA ALA A 17 1.22 1.64 -8.36
C ALA A 17 1.75 0.42 -7.59
N GLU A 18 2.60 -0.39 -8.22
CA GLU A 18 3.22 -1.55 -7.58
C GLU A 18 4.09 -1.16 -6.38
N ARG A 19 4.93 -0.12 -6.52
CA ARG A 19 5.74 0.39 -5.41
C ARG A 19 4.86 0.89 -4.26
N LYS A 20 3.82 1.67 -4.57
CA LYS A 20 2.91 2.18 -3.55
C LYS A 20 2.17 1.06 -2.83
N ASN A 21 1.67 0.07 -3.55
CA ASN A 21 1.00 -1.11 -2.97
C ASN A 21 1.95 -1.90 -2.06
N ARG A 22 3.21 -2.10 -2.49
CA ARG A 22 4.23 -2.76 -1.67
C ARG A 22 4.47 -2.00 -0.36
N SER A 23 4.70 -0.69 -0.41
CA SER A 23 4.93 0.13 0.78
C SER A 23 3.75 0.12 1.75
N ILE A 24 2.50 0.10 1.25
CA ILE A 24 1.31 -0.03 2.10
C ILE A 24 1.30 -1.41 2.78
N THR A 25 1.53 -2.47 2.01
CA THR A 25 1.46 -3.84 2.53
C THR A 25 2.53 -4.11 3.59
N GLU A 26 3.75 -3.62 3.36
CA GLU A 26 4.86 -3.72 4.30
C GLU A 26 4.59 -2.95 5.59
N ALA A 27 4.18 -1.69 5.49
CA ALA A 27 3.90 -0.86 6.67
C ALA A 27 2.72 -1.38 7.50
N SER A 28 1.65 -1.88 6.85
CA SER A 28 0.53 -2.50 7.56
C SER A 28 0.96 -3.80 8.25
N SER A 29 1.82 -4.60 7.62
CA SER A 29 2.33 -5.83 8.25
C SER A 29 3.23 -5.48 9.44
N ALA A 30 4.10 -4.48 9.31
CA ALA A 30 4.93 -3.99 10.40
C ALA A 30 4.08 -3.49 11.58
N MET A 31 3.03 -2.72 11.33
CA MET A 31 2.09 -2.25 12.36
C MET A 31 1.42 -3.42 13.10
N LEU A 32 1.00 -4.46 12.36
CA LEU A 32 0.39 -5.64 12.99
C LEU A 32 1.38 -6.42 13.85
N HIS A 33 2.63 -6.56 13.38
CA HIS A 33 3.67 -7.29 14.10
C HIS A 33 4.21 -6.53 15.31
N ASP A 34 4.33 -5.21 15.24
CA ASP A 34 4.89 -4.38 16.31
C ASP A 34 3.99 -4.31 17.55
N GLN A 35 2.68 -4.39 17.35
CA GLN A 35 1.67 -4.20 18.40
C GLN A 35 0.87 -5.48 18.70
N ASP A 36 1.36 -6.65 18.25
CA ASP A 36 0.70 -7.96 18.36
C ASP A 36 -0.79 -7.91 17.96
N ILE A 37 -1.11 -7.11 16.94
CA ILE A 37 -2.49 -6.87 16.52
C ILE A 37 -2.99 -8.13 15.80
N PRO A 38 -4.19 -8.63 16.15
CA PRO A 38 -4.78 -9.76 15.47
C PRO A 38 -4.86 -9.57 13.95
N ARG A 39 -4.53 -10.63 13.19
CA ARG A 39 -4.49 -10.59 11.73
C ARG A 39 -5.83 -10.24 11.07
N TYR A 40 -6.95 -10.44 11.76
CA TYR A 40 -8.27 -10.07 11.24
C TYR A 40 -8.43 -8.54 11.06
N LEU A 41 -7.62 -7.74 11.77
CA LEU A 41 -7.60 -6.27 11.66
C LEU A 41 -6.72 -5.74 10.52
N TRP A 42 -6.35 -6.59 9.56
CA TRP A 42 -5.46 -6.21 8.48
C TRP A 42 -6.05 -5.10 7.58
N ALA A 43 -7.37 -5.06 7.40
CA ALA A 43 -8.03 -4.02 6.61
C ALA A 43 -7.94 -2.63 7.28
N GLU A 44 -8.11 -2.60 8.61
CA GLU A 44 -7.99 -1.42 9.45
C GLU A 44 -6.53 -0.94 9.51
N ALA A 45 -5.57 -1.87 9.64
CA ALA A 45 -4.15 -1.56 9.58
C ALA A 45 -3.78 -0.93 8.22
N CYS A 46 -4.27 -1.48 7.10
CA CYS A 46 -4.09 -0.88 5.77
C CYS A 46 -4.70 0.51 5.65
N SER A 47 -5.91 0.72 6.15
CA SER A 47 -6.57 2.03 6.13
C SER A 47 -5.78 3.06 6.94
N THR A 48 -5.27 2.66 8.10
CA THR A 48 -4.45 3.49 8.98
C THR A 48 -3.11 3.83 8.35
N THR A 49 -2.43 2.85 7.76
CA THR A 49 -1.18 3.05 7.01
C THR A 49 -1.36 4.07 5.89
N VAL A 50 -2.42 3.96 5.09
CA VAL A 50 -2.72 4.91 4.00
C VAL A 50 -3.01 6.30 4.57
N TYR A 51 -3.80 6.38 5.64
CA TYR A 51 -4.11 7.64 6.31
C TYR A 51 -2.84 8.37 6.78
N ILE A 52 -1.90 7.65 7.40
CA ILE A 52 -0.62 8.20 7.86
C ILE A 52 0.22 8.63 6.66
N GLN A 53 0.43 7.74 5.69
CA GLN A 53 1.27 8.03 4.52
C GLN A 53 0.79 9.25 3.72
N ASN A 54 -0.52 9.49 3.65
CA ASN A 54 -1.07 10.63 2.92
C ASN A 54 -0.97 11.96 3.69
N ARG A 55 -0.63 11.92 4.99
CA ARG A 55 -0.55 13.09 5.88
C ARG A 55 0.88 13.45 6.26
N VAL A 56 1.80 12.50 6.19
CA VAL A 56 3.21 12.75 6.39
C VAL A 56 3.78 13.34 5.10
N PRO A 57 4.50 14.48 5.15
CA PRO A 57 5.15 15.04 3.97
C PRO A 57 6.11 14.00 3.40
N HIS A 58 5.93 13.68 2.11
CA HIS A 58 6.89 12.87 1.37
C HIS A 58 8.18 13.69 1.25
N LYS A 59 9.30 13.12 1.68
CA LYS A 59 10.63 13.68 1.43
C LYS A 59 11.03 13.52 -0.02
#